data_AF-A0A2U3MYS5-F1
#
_entry.id   AF-A0A2U3MYS5-F1
#
_cell.length_a   1.000
_cell.length_b   1.000
_cell.length_c   1.000
_cell.angle_alpha   90.00
_cell.angle_beta   90.00
_cell.angle_gamma   90.00
#
_symmetry.space_group_name_H-M   'P 1'
#
loop_
_entity.id
_entity.type
_entity.pdbx_description
1 polymer ?
#
loop_
_entity_poly.entity_id
_entity_poly.type
_entity_poly.pdbx_seq_one_letter_code
_entity_poly.pdbx_strand_id
1 'polypeptide(L)'
;MKYIGLGLVYLVALLPYSAFAESEVLQKYIEISEQKKLSEKITWKRLLYVEKQHSEVTYKGYFYAKDGARNLKSELQADINALFSNAEPNHSIRCRFPARSEWLIKQLNIQKNQLPYVECPEFDQWFAQIRPYKATLIYATDFMGNPSSMFGHTLLRLDPKDQAQLNLVSYAINYAATVTGNDNWSYAWKGLTGQYPGEYSLMPYYRKVKEYGDFESRDLWEYELNLSPEETAFLIKHMWEMQKVSFPYYFISDNCAYRLLGLMDLVRPDLNLASQFKYASIPMQTIKTIDQNALIKNTVYRPALETQLLSQAKQHGHALAKQAHKVAFADISKMPDLLKEYQQPDQAKILEMAYDDLYLQFVAHKVDAEFAQPRFRQLLGLRSQISLEKQRQEPLRPKLDPTQGHNARNWSVDIGTVQGDTFVQIGTRQAYHDLIDPQGGYRTGTQLQFLDGAIQWRDDKLKVEHIDILSVNSFNPITPFKTPLTWGFNFAWQQEALKQGHFSKDDQHGVLSFKAQSGYTWADDDRKNLCYVEAQTYVQAGHALDKGWRVGFGPTLGCQNIWSDHINTLLQAELPYWEDAKAWQFRLNTQINYAINQQNSLRLKWYYQEQKSQDWMNTSLGYVHYF
;
A
#
# COMPACT_ATOMS: atom_id res chain seq x y z
N MET A 1 -57.06 2.79 -77.99
CA MET A 1 -56.43 3.37 -76.78
C MET A 1 -56.14 2.23 -75.80
N LYS A 2 -54.84 1.97 -75.52
CA LYS A 2 -54.21 1.41 -74.29
C LYS A 2 -54.70 0.03 -73.75
N TYR A 3 -53.89 -0.91 -73.24
CA TYR A 3 -52.48 -1.30 -73.28
C TYR A 3 -52.39 -2.64 -72.49
N ILE A 4 -51.61 -3.60 -72.99
CA ILE A 4 -50.61 -4.47 -72.30
C ILE A 4 -51.00 -5.22 -70.99
N GLY A 5 -50.79 -6.53 -70.99
CA GLY A 5 -50.67 -7.36 -69.79
C GLY A 5 -49.71 -8.54 -70.02
N LEU A 6 -48.40 -8.30 -69.89
CA LEU A 6 -47.37 -9.35 -69.87
C LEU A 6 -46.19 -8.89 -69.00
N GLY A 7 -45.79 -9.75 -68.06
CA GLY A 7 -44.47 -9.74 -67.43
C GLY A 7 -44.40 -9.18 -66.00
N LEU A 8 -44.30 -10.08 -65.01
CA LEU A 8 -43.15 -10.20 -64.08
C LEU A 8 -43.53 -11.16 -62.93
N VAL A 9 -43.23 -12.44 -63.09
CA VAL A 9 -43.06 -13.39 -61.97
C VAL A 9 -41.70 -14.03 -62.20
N TYR A 10 -40.64 -13.47 -61.64
CA TYR A 10 -39.34 -14.12 -61.41
C TYR A 10 -38.40 -13.10 -60.76
N LEU A 11 -38.60 -12.74 -59.49
CA LEU A 11 -37.52 -12.14 -58.67
C LEU A 11 -37.83 -12.14 -57.16
N VAL A 12 -38.24 -13.27 -56.58
CA VAL A 12 -38.31 -13.42 -55.10
C VAL A 12 -37.90 -14.83 -54.70
N ALA A 13 -36.60 -15.14 -54.76
CA ALA A 13 -36.09 -16.43 -54.25
C ALA A 13 -34.61 -16.42 -53.80
N LEU A 14 -34.01 -15.25 -53.55
CA LEU A 14 -32.58 -15.16 -53.14
C LEU A 14 -32.35 -14.55 -51.75
N LEU A 15 -33.41 -14.29 -50.97
CA LEU A 15 -33.27 -13.66 -49.65
C LEU A 15 -33.38 -14.56 -48.38
N PRO A 16 -33.65 -15.89 -48.43
CA PRO A 16 -33.59 -16.70 -47.20
C PRO A 16 -32.24 -17.41 -46.96
N TYR A 17 -31.40 -17.63 -47.98
CA TYR A 17 -30.20 -18.48 -47.84
C TYR A 17 -29.11 -17.90 -46.91
N SER A 18 -28.96 -16.59 -46.86
CA SER A 18 -27.96 -15.92 -46.02
C SER A 18 -28.29 -15.98 -44.53
N ALA A 19 -29.56 -15.85 -44.15
CA ALA A 19 -29.99 -15.88 -42.74
C ALA A 19 -29.91 -17.29 -42.12
N PHE A 20 -30.16 -18.35 -42.91
CA PHE A 20 -30.04 -19.74 -42.42
C PHE A 20 -28.59 -20.16 -42.18
N ALA A 21 -27.65 -19.75 -43.04
CA ALA A 21 -26.23 -20.08 -42.88
C ALA A 21 -25.59 -19.39 -41.65
N GLU A 22 -25.99 -18.14 -41.36
CA GLU A 22 -25.48 -17.39 -40.20
C GLU A 22 -25.97 -17.99 -38.87
N SER A 23 -27.22 -18.47 -38.84
CA SER A 23 -27.79 -19.19 -37.68
C SER A 23 -27.10 -20.54 -37.41
N GLU A 24 -26.68 -21.26 -38.45
CA GLU A 24 -26.02 -22.57 -38.30
C GLU A 24 -24.58 -22.43 -37.77
N VAL A 25 -23.86 -21.40 -38.24
CA VAL A 25 -22.50 -21.07 -37.75
C VAL A 25 -22.53 -20.66 -36.28
N LEU A 26 -23.51 -19.83 -35.88
CA LEU A 26 -23.65 -19.40 -34.50
C LEU A 26 -23.94 -20.58 -33.56
N GLN A 27 -24.91 -21.41 -33.94
CA GLN A 27 -25.31 -22.58 -33.15
C GLN A 27 -24.13 -23.55 -32.92
N LYS A 28 -23.30 -23.78 -33.93
CA LYS A 28 -22.07 -24.55 -33.82
C LYS A 28 -21.15 -24.03 -32.70
N TYR A 29 -20.93 -22.72 -32.60
CA TYR A 29 -20.04 -22.16 -31.59
C TYR A 29 -20.63 -22.20 -30.18
N ILE A 30 -21.96 -22.08 -30.06
CA ILE A 30 -22.65 -22.31 -28.80
C ILE A 30 -22.43 -23.74 -28.33
N GLU A 31 -22.62 -24.74 -29.19
CA GLU A 31 -22.40 -26.16 -28.85
C GLU A 31 -20.95 -26.46 -28.46
N ILE A 32 -19.96 -25.93 -29.19
CA ILE A 32 -18.54 -26.06 -28.84
C ILE A 32 -18.28 -25.44 -27.47
N SER A 33 -18.88 -24.28 -27.17
CA SER A 33 -18.70 -23.60 -25.88
C SER A 33 -19.22 -24.43 -24.71
N GLU A 34 -20.34 -25.14 -24.89
CA GLU A 34 -20.94 -26.03 -23.89
C GLU A 34 -20.10 -27.30 -23.71
N GLN A 35 -19.66 -27.92 -24.80
CA GLN A 35 -18.77 -29.09 -24.76
C GLN A 35 -17.46 -28.79 -24.02
N LYS A 36 -16.88 -27.61 -24.27
CA LYS A 36 -15.66 -27.14 -23.58
C LYS A 36 -15.92 -26.61 -22.17
N LYS A 37 -17.19 -26.52 -21.75
CA LYS A 37 -17.64 -25.93 -20.49
C LYS A 37 -17.02 -24.55 -20.24
N LEU A 38 -17.02 -23.69 -21.26
CA LEU A 38 -16.34 -22.40 -21.20
C LEU A 38 -16.88 -21.50 -20.07
N SER A 39 -18.17 -21.59 -19.75
CA SER A 39 -18.78 -20.85 -18.63
C SER A 39 -18.24 -21.27 -17.25
N GLU A 40 -17.62 -22.44 -17.13
CA GLU A 40 -17.03 -22.95 -15.89
C GLU A 40 -15.53 -22.62 -15.78
N LYS A 41 -14.88 -22.22 -16.88
CA LYS A 41 -13.44 -21.93 -16.92
C LYS A 41 -13.11 -20.76 -16.00
N ILE A 42 -11.99 -20.87 -15.29
CA ILE A 42 -11.56 -19.87 -14.31
C ILE A 42 -11.34 -18.49 -14.95
N THR A 43 -10.80 -18.41 -16.17
CA THR A 43 -10.61 -17.13 -16.87
C THR A 43 -11.94 -16.44 -17.14
N TRP A 44 -12.98 -17.17 -17.53
CA TRP A 44 -14.32 -16.60 -17.73
C TRP A 44 -14.90 -16.06 -16.42
N LYS A 45 -14.78 -16.84 -15.34
CA LYS A 45 -15.19 -16.42 -14.00
C LYS A 45 -14.46 -15.14 -13.55
N ARG A 46 -13.16 -15.02 -13.84
CA ARG A 46 -12.36 -13.83 -13.50
C ARG A 46 -12.69 -12.63 -14.38
N LEU A 47 -12.89 -12.82 -15.69
CA LEU A 47 -13.39 -11.76 -16.58
C LEU A 47 -14.73 -11.20 -16.10
N LEU A 48 -15.56 -12.01 -15.47
CA LEU A 48 -16.84 -11.58 -14.91
C LEU A 48 -16.79 -11.24 -13.41
N TYR A 49 -15.61 -11.20 -12.77
CA TYR A 49 -15.46 -10.98 -11.32
C TYR A 49 -16.42 -11.82 -10.48
N VAL A 50 -16.48 -13.12 -10.75
CA VAL A 50 -17.36 -14.04 -10.04
C VAL A 50 -16.78 -14.38 -8.68
N GLU A 51 -17.52 -14.05 -7.63
CA GLU A 51 -17.26 -14.50 -6.28
C GLU A 51 -18.37 -15.43 -5.80
N LYS A 52 -17.98 -16.58 -5.24
CA LYS A 52 -18.85 -17.72 -4.92
C LYS A 52 -19.56 -18.25 -6.16
N GLN A 53 -20.69 -17.64 -6.57
CA GLN A 53 -21.53 -18.09 -7.68
C GLN A 53 -22.09 -16.96 -8.56
N HIS A 54 -21.84 -15.69 -8.21
CA HIS A 54 -22.37 -14.54 -8.95
C HIS A 54 -21.28 -13.50 -9.15
N SER A 55 -21.44 -12.66 -10.18
CA SER A 55 -20.54 -11.52 -10.38
C SER A 55 -20.71 -10.49 -9.26
N GLU A 56 -19.59 -9.96 -8.76
CA GLU A 56 -19.55 -8.79 -7.88
C GLU A 56 -19.92 -7.49 -8.63
N VAL A 57 -19.88 -7.47 -9.96
CA VAL A 57 -20.14 -6.27 -10.76
C VAL A 57 -21.62 -5.94 -10.72
N THR A 58 -21.95 -4.76 -10.20
CA THR A 58 -23.33 -4.27 -10.09
C THR A 58 -23.77 -3.43 -11.30
N TYR A 59 -22.81 -2.91 -12.09
CA TYR A 59 -23.09 -2.11 -13.27
C TYR A 59 -23.73 -2.96 -14.38
N LYS A 60 -25.03 -2.77 -14.62
CA LYS A 60 -25.80 -3.55 -15.62
C LYS A 60 -25.22 -3.50 -17.03
N GLY A 61 -24.59 -2.38 -17.41
CA GLY A 61 -23.99 -2.23 -18.74
C GLY A 61 -22.73 -3.07 -18.96
N TYR A 62 -22.22 -3.74 -17.92
CA TYR A 62 -21.13 -4.73 -17.99
C TYR A 62 -21.58 -6.09 -18.55
N PHE A 63 -22.89 -6.36 -18.56
CA PHE A 63 -23.45 -7.62 -19.03
C PHE A 63 -24.23 -7.43 -20.33
N TYR A 64 -24.13 -8.39 -21.24
CA TYR A 64 -24.97 -8.50 -22.43
C TYR A 64 -26.29 -9.18 -22.11
N ALA A 65 -26.28 -10.25 -21.31
CA ALA A 65 -27.48 -10.93 -20.86
C ALA A 65 -28.11 -10.20 -19.68
N LYS A 66 -29.46 -10.13 -19.67
CA LYS A 66 -30.21 -9.49 -18.57
C LYS A 66 -29.98 -10.17 -17.22
N ASP A 67 -29.71 -11.47 -17.22
CA ASP A 67 -29.39 -12.28 -16.05
C ASP A 67 -27.89 -12.62 -15.93
N GLY A 68 -27.02 -11.98 -16.73
CA GLY A 68 -25.61 -12.36 -16.88
C GLY A 68 -24.79 -12.31 -15.60
N ALA A 69 -25.10 -11.38 -14.69
CA ALA A 69 -24.47 -11.31 -13.36
C ALA A 69 -24.71 -12.56 -12.50
N ARG A 70 -25.82 -13.28 -12.73
CA ARG A 70 -26.21 -14.48 -11.98
C ARG A 70 -26.09 -15.77 -12.79
N ASN A 71 -26.04 -15.65 -14.12
CA ASN A 71 -26.05 -16.77 -15.05
C ASN A 71 -24.90 -16.63 -16.07
N LEU A 72 -23.74 -17.18 -15.70
CA LEU A 72 -22.52 -17.10 -16.49
C LEU A 72 -22.65 -17.79 -17.86
N LYS A 73 -23.53 -18.79 -17.96
CA LYS A 73 -23.81 -19.50 -19.22
C LYS A 73 -24.61 -18.60 -20.16
N SER A 74 -25.67 -17.97 -19.66
CA SER A 74 -26.47 -17.00 -20.41
C SER A 74 -25.61 -15.83 -20.91
N GLU A 75 -24.73 -15.29 -20.05
CA GLU A 75 -23.80 -14.24 -20.45
C GLU A 75 -22.83 -14.69 -21.54
N LEU A 76 -22.23 -15.87 -21.40
CA LEU A 76 -21.30 -16.40 -22.38
C LEU A 76 -21.97 -16.63 -23.75
N GLN A 77 -23.20 -17.14 -23.77
CA GLN A 77 -23.96 -17.32 -24.99
C GLN A 77 -24.33 -15.98 -25.62
N ALA A 78 -24.73 -14.99 -24.83
CA ALA A 78 -25.02 -13.65 -25.31
C ALA A 78 -23.78 -12.97 -25.92
N ASP A 79 -22.61 -13.15 -25.32
CA ASP A 79 -21.35 -12.67 -25.89
C ASP A 79 -21.02 -13.34 -27.22
N ILE A 80 -21.16 -14.67 -27.30
CA ILE A 80 -20.93 -15.40 -28.55
C ILE A 80 -21.88 -14.90 -29.64
N ASN A 81 -23.17 -14.72 -29.33
CA ASN A 81 -24.15 -14.15 -30.27
C ASN A 81 -23.75 -12.75 -30.73
N ALA A 82 -23.26 -11.91 -29.80
CA ALA A 82 -22.84 -10.55 -30.11
C ALA A 82 -21.58 -10.49 -30.99
N LEU A 83 -20.71 -11.51 -30.98
CA LEU A 83 -19.52 -11.58 -31.85
C LEU A 83 -19.89 -11.66 -33.33
N PHE A 84 -21.02 -12.29 -33.68
CA PHE A 84 -21.49 -12.45 -35.05
C PHE A 84 -22.48 -11.35 -35.48
N SER A 85 -22.85 -10.44 -34.57
CA SER A 85 -23.79 -9.37 -34.89
C SER A 85 -23.07 -8.20 -35.57
N ASN A 86 -23.66 -7.69 -36.66
CA ASN A 86 -23.26 -6.39 -37.22
C ASN A 86 -23.61 -5.28 -36.23
N ALA A 87 -22.72 -4.31 -36.10
CA ALA A 87 -22.92 -3.16 -35.22
C ALA A 87 -22.29 -1.91 -35.85
N GLU A 88 -22.90 -0.77 -35.56
CA GLU A 88 -22.31 0.53 -35.85
C GLU A 88 -20.94 0.67 -35.15
N PRO A 89 -20.06 1.57 -35.64
CA PRO A 89 -18.76 1.83 -35.01
C PRO A 89 -18.85 2.01 -33.49
N ASN A 90 -17.86 1.47 -32.76
CA ASN A 90 -17.76 1.43 -31.29
C ASN A 90 -18.83 0.58 -30.54
N HIS A 91 -19.90 0.11 -31.19
CA HIS A 91 -20.99 -0.59 -30.51
C HIS A 91 -20.86 -2.12 -30.51
N SER A 92 -19.99 -2.68 -31.36
CA SER A 92 -19.71 -4.11 -31.37
C SER A 92 -19.19 -4.58 -30.00
N ILE A 93 -19.48 -5.83 -29.63
CA ILE A 93 -18.88 -6.46 -28.45
C ILE A 93 -17.36 -6.42 -28.48
N ARG A 94 -16.75 -6.47 -29.66
CA ARG A 94 -15.29 -6.40 -29.83
C ARG A 94 -14.71 -5.04 -29.45
N CYS A 95 -15.54 -3.98 -29.48
CA CYS A 95 -15.16 -2.64 -29.03
C CYS A 95 -15.47 -2.43 -27.54
N ARG A 96 -16.61 -2.95 -27.07
CA ARG A 96 -17.04 -2.79 -25.67
C ARG A 96 -16.29 -3.70 -24.70
N PHE A 97 -16.04 -4.93 -25.12
CA PHE A 97 -15.39 -5.99 -24.36
C PHE A 97 -14.28 -6.69 -25.17
N PRO A 98 -13.19 -5.99 -25.47
CA PRO A 98 -12.10 -6.50 -26.30
C PRO A 98 -11.38 -7.71 -25.67
N ALA A 99 -11.24 -7.78 -24.33
CA ALA A 99 -10.58 -8.92 -23.68
C ALA A 99 -11.49 -10.15 -23.67
N ARG A 100 -12.77 -9.99 -23.33
CA ARG A 100 -13.75 -11.09 -23.41
C ARG A 100 -13.87 -11.64 -24.82
N SER A 101 -13.93 -10.73 -25.81
CA SER A 101 -13.99 -11.08 -27.22
C SER A 101 -12.75 -11.84 -27.68
N GLU A 102 -11.55 -11.35 -27.35
CA GLU A 102 -10.29 -12.04 -27.69
C GLU A 102 -10.22 -13.44 -27.07
N TRP A 103 -10.60 -13.56 -25.80
CA TRP A 103 -10.61 -14.85 -25.11
C TRP A 103 -11.58 -15.84 -25.78
N LEU A 104 -12.82 -15.43 -26.08
CA LEU A 104 -13.81 -16.28 -26.73
C LEU A 104 -13.36 -16.71 -28.13
N ILE A 105 -12.87 -15.77 -28.95
CA ILE A 105 -12.36 -16.06 -30.30
C ILE A 105 -11.25 -17.12 -30.24
N LYS A 106 -10.32 -16.98 -29.29
CA LYS A 106 -9.22 -17.93 -29.08
C LYS A 106 -9.71 -19.29 -28.60
N GLN A 107 -10.59 -19.34 -27.59
CA GLN A 107 -11.09 -20.60 -27.03
C GLN A 107 -11.96 -21.39 -28.02
N LEU A 108 -12.71 -20.69 -28.86
CA LEU A 108 -13.60 -21.27 -29.88
C LEU A 108 -12.90 -21.50 -31.23
N ASN A 109 -11.68 -21.00 -31.40
CA ASN A 109 -10.91 -21.05 -32.64
C ASN A 109 -11.68 -20.46 -33.84
N ILE A 110 -12.36 -19.33 -33.62
CA ILE A 110 -13.18 -18.67 -34.63
C ILE A 110 -12.26 -18.05 -35.68
N GLN A 111 -12.52 -18.36 -36.96
CA GLN A 111 -11.74 -17.79 -38.05
C GLN A 111 -12.18 -16.35 -38.34
N LYS A 112 -11.22 -15.47 -38.61
CA LYS A 112 -11.49 -14.03 -38.81
C LYS A 112 -12.47 -13.73 -39.95
N ASN A 113 -12.50 -14.58 -40.98
CA ASN A 113 -13.41 -14.45 -42.13
C ASN A 113 -14.87 -14.83 -41.80
N GLN A 114 -15.13 -15.43 -40.63
CA GLN A 114 -16.48 -15.76 -40.17
C GLN A 114 -17.09 -14.66 -39.29
N LEU A 115 -16.30 -13.66 -38.91
CA LEU A 115 -16.75 -12.56 -38.06
C LEU A 115 -17.03 -11.33 -38.94
N PRO A 116 -18.05 -10.52 -38.58
CA PRO A 116 -18.29 -9.26 -39.26
C PRO A 116 -17.10 -8.32 -39.11
N TYR A 117 -16.96 -7.43 -40.09
CA TYR A 117 -16.04 -6.31 -40.00
C TYR A 117 -16.50 -5.36 -38.89
N VAL A 118 -15.54 -4.85 -38.10
CA VAL A 118 -15.82 -4.02 -36.92
C VAL A 118 -14.82 -2.87 -36.89
N GLU A 119 -15.33 -1.67 -36.61
CA GLU A 119 -14.55 -0.47 -36.37
C GLU A 119 -14.69 -0.02 -34.92
N CYS A 120 -13.56 0.12 -34.23
CA CYS A 120 -13.51 0.54 -32.82
C CYS A 120 -12.63 1.78 -32.64
N PRO A 121 -12.87 2.90 -33.35
CA PRO A 121 -11.96 4.05 -33.36
C PRO A 121 -11.62 4.59 -31.96
N GLU A 122 -12.57 4.58 -31.00
CA GLU A 122 -12.30 5.03 -29.63
C GLU A 122 -11.34 4.08 -28.89
N PHE A 123 -11.60 2.78 -28.94
CA PHE A 123 -10.74 1.77 -28.31
C PHE A 123 -9.36 1.74 -28.98
N ASP A 124 -9.30 1.79 -30.30
CA ASP A 124 -8.05 1.75 -31.07
C ASP A 124 -7.16 2.96 -30.74
N GLN A 125 -7.76 4.17 -30.68
CA GLN A 125 -7.04 5.39 -30.28
C GLN A 125 -6.55 5.29 -28.83
N TRP A 126 -7.40 4.85 -27.91
CA TRP A 126 -7.05 4.69 -26.49
C TRP A 126 -5.92 3.67 -26.30
N PHE A 127 -6.01 2.50 -26.93
CA PHE A 127 -5.01 1.44 -26.83
C PHE A 127 -3.67 1.86 -27.46
N ALA A 128 -3.71 2.58 -28.59
CA ALA A 128 -2.53 3.11 -29.27
C ALA A 128 -1.79 4.22 -28.51
N GLN A 129 -2.48 4.93 -27.60
CA GLN A 129 -1.84 5.91 -26.70
C GLN A 129 -1.05 5.22 -25.58
N ILE A 130 -1.55 4.09 -25.07
CA ILE A 130 -0.93 3.36 -23.95
C ILE A 130 0.28 2.56 -24.41
N ARG A 131 0.22 1.94 -25.60
CA ARG A 131 1.27 1.08 -26.18
C ARG A 131 1.81 0.04 -25.19
N PRO A 132 0.94 -0.81 -24.62
CA PRO A 132 1.34 -1.71 -23.55
C PRO A 132 2.29 -2.79 -24.06
N TYR A 133 3.54 -2.78 -23.59
CA TYR A 133 4.55 -3.77 -23.96
C TYR A 133 5.04 -4.55 -22.74
N LYS A 134 5.29 -3.86 -21.61
CA LYS A 134 5.64 -4.46 -20.33
C LYS A 134 4.80 -3.87 -19.21
N ALA A 135 4.69 -4.61 -18.12
CA ALA A 135 4.08 -4.14 -16.89
C ALA A 135 5.11 -4.16 -15.75
N THR A 136 5.12 -3.12 -14.93
CA THR A 136 6.01 -2.95 -13.79
C THR A 136 5.16 -2.66 -12.56
N LEU A 137 5.23 -3.53 -11.55
CA LEU A 137 4.53 -3.32 -10.29
C LEU A 137 5.33 -2.34 -9.43
N ILE A 138 4.73 -1.22 -9.06
CA ILE A 138 5.36 -0.20 -8.23
C ILE A 138 4.82 -0.38 -6.82
N TYR A 139 5.71 -0.51 -5.85
CA TYR A 139 5.40 -0.48 -4.42
C TYR A 139 5.91 0.83 -3.83
N ALA A 140 4.99 1.64 -3.31
CA ALA A 140 5.31 2.77 -2.47
C ALA A 140 5.31 2.31 -1.01
N THR A 141 6.44 2.48 -0.33
CA THR A 141 6.67 2.13 1.08
C THR A 141 5.68 2.84 2.02
N ASP A 142 5.46 2.37 3.25
CA ASP A 142 4.51 2.98 4.19
C ASP A 142 4.80 4.47 4.49
N PHE A 143 3.73 5.27 4.59
CA PHE A 143 3.82 6.68 4.95
C PHE A 143 2.85 7.04 6.08
N MET A 144 3.41 7.16 7.28
CA MET A 144 2.69 7.51 8.49
C MET A 144 2.40 9.02 8.63
N GLY A 145 2.52 9.81 7.56
CA GLY A 145 2.12 11.23 7.57
C GLY A 145 0.69 11.47 7.10
N ASN A 146 0.05 10.46 6.48
CA ASN A 146 -1.31 10.54 5.97
C ASN A 146 -2.04 9.21 6.17
N PRO A 147 -3.20 9.16 6.88
CA PRO A 147 -3.98 7.95 7.10
C PRO A 147 -4.27 7.10 5.86
N SER A 148 -4.46 7.73 4.69
CA SER A 148 -4.74 7.01 3.43
C SER A 148 -3.53 6.23 2.90
N SER A 149 -2.32 6.54 3.36
CA SER A 149 -1.04 6.08 2.80
C SER A 149 -0.21 5.25 3.79
N MET A 150 -0.71 5.10 5.02
CA MET A 150 -0.05 4.37 6.11
C MET A 150 0.19 2.89 5.80
N PHE A 151 -0.66 2.29 4.97
CA PHE A 151 -0.66 0.85 4.70
C PHE A 151 0.29 0.42 3.56
N GLY A 152 1.01 1.37 2.96
CA GLY A 152 1.69 1.15 1.69
C GLY A 152 0.70 1.19 0.52
N HIS A 153 1.22 1.31 -0.71
CA HIS A 153 0.37 1.31 -1.90
C HIS A 153 1.05 0.61 -3.07
N THR A 154 0.28 -0.11 -3.86
CA THR A 154 0.75 -0.75 -5.09
C THR A 154 -0.02 -0.24 -6.30
N LEU A 155 0.69 0.01 -7.40
CA LEU A 155 0.12 0.35 -8.70
C LEU A 155 0.87 -0.37 -9.83
N LEU A 156 0.25 -0.51 -10.99
CA LEU A 156 0.87 -1.16 -12.15
C LEU A 156 1.21 -0.14 -13.24
N ARG A 157 2.49 0.13 -13.46
CA ARG A 157 2.97 0.96 -14.57
C ARG A 157 3.05 0.13 -15.85
N LEU A 158 2.75 0.76 -16.98
CA LEU A 158 2.76 0.16 -18.31
C LEU A 158 3.84 0.83 -19.14
N ASP A 159 4.85 0.05 -19.52
CA ASP A 159 6.04 0.55 -20.19
C ASP A 159 5.97 0.24 -21.70
N PRO A 160 6.13 1.26 -22.57
CA PRO A 160 6.16 1.06 -24.01
C PRO A 160 7.48 0.43 -24.47
N LYS A 161 7.46 -0.16 -25.66
CA LYS A 161 8.64 -0.78 -26.28
C LYS A 161 9.71 0.29 -26.60
N ASP A 162 10.96 0.00 -26.27
CA ASP A 162 12.16 0.79 -26.64
C ASP A 162 12.21 2.25 -26.10
N GLN A 163 11.56 2.55 -24.97
CA GLN A 163 11.54 3.91 -24.37
C GLN A 163 11.84 3.95 -22.86
N ALA A 164 12.87 3.24 -22.41
CA ALA A 164 13.26 3.19 -20.98
C ALA A 164 13.58 4.57 -20.35
N GLN A 165 13.88 5.59 -21.15
CA GLN A 165 14.17 6.95 -20.71
C GLN A 165 12.91 7.84 -20.54
N LEU A 166 11.73 7.37 -20.96
CA LEU A 166 10.46 8.11 -20.92
C LEU A 166 9.46 7.53 -19.90
N ASN A 167 9.92 6.77 -18.89
CA ASN A 167 9.06 6.11 -17.89
C ASN A 167 8.04 7.05 -17.23
N LEU A 168 8.31 8.37 -17.14
CA LEU A 168 7.38 9.35 -16.58
C LEU A 168 6.15 9.63 -17.47
N VAL A 169 6.24 9.37 -18.78
CA VAL A 169 5.15 9.53 -19.76
C VAL A 169 4.31 8.23 -19.89
N SER A 170 4.77 7.13 -19.28
CA SER A 170 4.02 5.87 -19.18
C SER A 170 2.67 6.05 -18.48
N TYR A 171 1.73 5.13 -18.72
CA TYR A 171 0.48 5.07 -17.97
C TYR A 171 0.60 4.13 -16.77
N ALA A 172 -0.22 4.38 -15.75
CA ALA A 172 -0.33 3.55 -14.57
C ALA A 172 -1.79 3.18 -14.29
N ILE A 173 -2.02 1.91 -14.00
CA ILE A 173 -3.27 1.39 -13.45
C ILE A 173 -3.19 1.52 -11.94
N ASN A 174 -4.16 2.22 -11.40
CA ASN A 174 -4.32 2.44 -9.97
C ASN A 174 -5.72 2.04 -9.55
N TYR A 175 -5.83 1.24 -8.51
CA TYR A 175 -7.10 0.94 -7.87
C TYR A 175 -7.16 1.70 -6.53
N ALA A 176 -8.15 2.55 -6.36
CA ALA A 176 -8.29 3.38 -5.17
C ALA A 176 -9.75 3.71 -4.87
N ALA A 177 -10.00 4.05 -3.60
CA ALA A 177 -11.27 4.62 -3.16
C ALA A 177 -11.49 6.01 -3.77
N THR A 178 -12.65 6.24 -4.37
CA THR A 178 -13.10 7.57 -4.79
C THR A 178 -13.72 8.28 -3.59
N VAL A 179 -13.01 9.28 -3.06
CA VAL A 179 -13.43 10.07 -1.89
C VAL A 179 -14.10 11.36 -2.35
N THR A 180 -15.36 11.55 -2.00
CA THR A 180 -16.10 12.79 -2.25
C THR A 180 -16.08 13.69 -1.01
N GLY A 181 -15.05 14.52 -0.87
CA GLY A 181 -14.99 15.62 0.12
C GLY A 181 -14.04 15.43 1.32
N ASN A 182 -13.97 16.46 2.17
CA ASN A 182 -13.16 16.53 3.40
C ASN A 182 -13.78 15.67 4.51
N ASP A 183 -13.58 14.36 4.45
CA ASP A 183 -13.97 13.41 5.48
C ASP A 183 -12.82 13.23 6.50
N ASN A 184 -12.88 13.91 7.67
CA ASN A 184 -11.79 13.85 8.67
C ASN A 184 -11.74 12.50 9.42
N TRP A 185 -12.83 12.13 10.13
CA TRP A 185 -12.92 10.90 10.94
C TRP A 185 -13.80 9.82 10.30
N SER A 186 -14.76 10.22 9.46
CA SER A 186 -15.59 9.32 8.64
C SER A 186 -14.75 8.49 7.67
N TYR A 187 -13.57 8.97 7.27
CA TYR A 187 -12.66 8.29 6.35
C TYR A 187 -12.17 6.95 6.87
N ALA A 188 -11.65 6.91 8.10
CA ALA A 188 -11.16 5.67 8.69
C ALA A 188 -12.31 4.65 8.89
N TRP A 189 -13.48 5.09 9.36
CA TRP A 189 -14.63 4.21 9.56
C TRP A 189 -15.20 3.67 8.24
N LYS A 190 -15.39 4.53 7.23
CA LYS A 190 -15.87 4.12 5.90
C LYS A 190 -14.89 3.18 5.21
N GLY A 191 -13.58 3.40 5.37
CA GLY A 191 -12.52 2.54 4.84
C GLY A 191 -12.43 1.18 5.51
N LEU A 192 -12.70 1.09 6.82
CA LEU A 192 -12.81 -0.18 7.55
C LEU A 192 -14.09 -0.94 7.21
N THR A 193 -15.18 -0.23 6.89
CA THR A 193 -16.51 -0.82 6.64
C THR A 193 -16.87 -1.00 5.16
N GLY A 194 -15.97 -0.68 4.23
CA GLY A 194 -16.19 -0.93 2.79
C GLY A 194 -17.07 0.10 2.06
N GLN A 195 -17.33 1.25 2.68
CA GLN A 195 -18.35 2.19 2.19
C GLN A 195 -17.87 3.12 1.06
N TYR A 196 -16.60 3.02 0.66
CA TYR A 196 -16.07 3.77 -0.47
C TYR A 196 -16.20 2.98 -1.78
N PRO A 197 -16.62 3.60 -2.89
CA PRO A 197 -16.51 2.99 -4.20
C PRO A 197 -15.03 2.96 -4.61
N GLY A 198 -14.51 1.77 -4.86
CA GLY A 198 -13.18 1.51 -5.39
C GLY A 198 -13.22 1.26 -6.89
N GLU A 199 -12.39 1.98 -7.63
CA GLU A 199 -12.39 1.99 -9.10
C GLU A 199 -10.98 1.83 -9.66
N TYR A 200 -10.88 1.15 -10.82
CA TYR A 200 -9.65 1.19 -11.62
C TYR A 200 -9.57 2.51 -12.36
N SER A 201 -8.41 3.15 -12.27
CA SER A 201 -8.10 4.38 -12.97
C SER A 201 -6.82 4.20 -13.76
N LEU A 202 -6.84 4.64 -15.02
CA LEU A 202 -5.66 4.71 -15.86
C LEU A 202 -5.22 6.17 -15.94
N MET A 203 -4.01 6.46 -15.47
CA MET A 203 -3.49 7.84 -15.42
C MET A 203 -2.01 7.91 -15.81
N PRO A 204 -1.52 9.08 -16.26
CA PRO A 204 -0.09 9.26 -16.50
C PRO A 204 0.74 9.01 -15.22
N TYR A 205 1.79 8.20 -15.31
CA TYR A 205 2.61 7.75 -14.18
C TYR A 205 3.32 8.89 -13.47
N TYR A 206 3.76 9.94 -14.18
CA TYR A 206 4.39 11.11 -13.52
C TYR A 206 3.51 11.73 -12.43
N ARG A 207 2.18 11.64 -12.54
CA ARG A 207 1.27 12.16 -11.51
C ARG A 207 1.41 11.38 -10.21
N LYS A 208 1.55 10.05 -10.28
CA LYS A 208 1.74 9.19 -9.11
C LYS A 208 3.16 9.22 -8.56
N VAL A 209 4.17 9.38 -9.40
CA VAL A 209 5.54 9.66 -8.91
C VAL A 209 5.56 10.97 -8.14
N LYS A 210 4.91 12.01 -8.66
CA LYS A 210 4.80 13.30 -7.96
C LYS A 210 4.01 13.19 -6.65
N GLU A 211 2.96 12.39 -6.61
CA GLU A 211 2.18 12.16 -5.39
C GLU A 211 2.98 11.36 -4.33
N TYR A 212 3.54 10.21 -4.70
CA TYR A 212 4.19 9.32 -3.72
C TYR A 212 5.65 9.67 -3.46
N GLY A 213 6.43 9.91 -4.51
CA GLY A 213 7.86 10.22 -4.40
C GLY A 213 8.11 11.66 -4.00
N ASP A 214 7.42 12.62 -4.62
CA ASP A 214 7.70 14.04 -4.42
C ASP A 214 6.90 14.63 -3.25
N PHE A 215 5.59 14.38 -3.18
CA PHE A 215 4.71 14.94 -2.15
C PHE A 215 4.75 14.15 -0.84
N GLU A 216 4.61 12.82 -0.88
CA GLU A 216 4.65 11.98 0.32
C GLU A 216 6.07 11.56 0.74
N SER A 217 7.10 11.87 -0.06
CA SER A 217 8.50 11.53 0.24
C SER A 217 8.74 10.04 0.53
N ARG A 218 8.15 9.18 -0.32
CA ARG A 218 8.21 7.71 -0.18
C ARG A 218 9.20 7.12 -1.17
N ASP A 219 10.06 6.25 -0.66
CA ASP A 219 10.90 5.44 -1.54
C ASP A 219 10.02 4.47 -2.33
N LEU A 220 10.35 4.28 -3.61
CA LEU A 220 9.63 3.42 -4.53
C LEU A 220 10.47 2.21 -4.92
N TRP A 221 9.84 1.05 -4.92
CA TRP A 221 10.38 -0.18 -5.46
C TRP A 221 9.61 -0.54 -6.73
N GLU A 222 10.32 -0.66 -7.86
CA GLU A 222 9.74 -0.98 -9.16
C GLU A 222 10.13 -2.42 -9.53
N TYR A 223 9.14 -3.30 -9.61
CA TYR A 223 9.30 -4.72 -9.94
C TYR A 223 8.82 -4.97 -11.37
N GLU A 224 9.75 -5.07 -12.33
CA GLU A 224 9.42 -5.43 -13.72
C GLU A 224 8.81 -6.84 -13.71
N LEU A 225 7.57 -6.97 -14.19
CA LEU A 225 6.90 -8.25 -14.22
C LEU A 225 7.34 -9.08 -15.43
N ASN A 226 7.47 -10.38 -15.22
CA ASN A 226 7.76 -11.38 -16.23
C ASN A 226 6.50 -11.73 -17.03
N LEU A 227 5.80 -10.74 -17.59
CA LEU A 227 4.65 -10.92 -18.48
C LEU A 227 5.07 -10.78 -19.94
N SER A 228 4.42 -11.54 -20.83
CA SER A 228 4.59 -11.36 -22.27
C SER A 228 3.88 -10.09 -22.77
N PRO A 229 4.24 -9.57 -23.96
CA PRO A 229 3.50 -8.47 -24.57
C PRO A 229 2.03 -8.79 -24.79
N GLU A 230 1.69 -10.03 -25.13
CA GLU A 230 0.31 -10.49 -25.33
C GLU A 230 -0.46 -10.53 -24.01
N GLU A 231 0.17 -11.07 -22.96
CA GLU A 231 -0.35 -11.07 -21.58
C GLU A 231 -0.63 -9.63 -21.09
N THR A 232 0.31 -8.72 -21.32
CA THR A 232 0.17 -7.31 -20.97
C THR A 232 -0.94 -6.63 -21.78
N ALA A 233 -1.00 -6.89 -23.09
CA ALA A 233 -2.05 -6.36 -23.96
C ALA A 233 -3.45 -6.84 -23.53
N PHE A 234 -3.59 -8.11 -23.16
CA PHE A 234 -4.84 -8.68 -22.67
C PHE A 234 -5.32 -8.00 -21.37
N LEU A 235 -4.41 -7.76 -20.43
CA LEU A 235 -4.70 -7.02 -19.19
C LEU A 235 -5.25 -5.62 -19.51
N ILE A 236 -4.65 -4.91 -20.46
CA ILE A 236 -5.08 -3.55 -20.84
C ILE A 236 -6.39 -3.53 -21.59
N LYS A 237 -6.64 -4.51 -22.44
CA LYS A 237 -7.97 -4.70 -23.03
C LYS A 237 -9.02 -4.88 -21.94
N HIS A 238 -8.72 -5.62 -20.88
CA HIS A 238 -9.65 -5.78 -19.78
C HIS A 238 -9.86 -4.47 -19.00
N MET A 239 -8.83 -3.63 -18.82
CA MET A 239 -8.99 -2.31 -18.18
C MET A 239 -9.96 -1.39 -18.93
N TRP A 240 -10.05 -1.51 -20.25
CA TRP A 240 -11.09 -0.82 -21.02
C TRP A 240 -12.51 -1.24 -20.62
N GLU A 241 -12.72 -2.53 -20.34
CA GLU A 241 -14.01 -3.09 -19.92
C GLU A 241 -14.44 -2.58 -18.54
N MET A 242 -13.49 -2.14 -17.73
CA MET A 242 -13.69 -1.78 -16.31
C MET A 242 -14.02 -0.31 -16.06
N GLN A 243 -14.05 0.54 -17.09
CA GLN A 243 -14.15 2.01 -16.93
C GLN A 243 -15.36 2.52 -16.13
N LYS A 244 -16.46 1.75 -16.08
CA LYS A 244 -17.71 2.12 -15.35
C LYS A 244 -18.01 1.18 -14.19
N VAL A 245 -17.08 0.30 -13.85
CA VAL A 245 -17.25 -0.70 -12.82
C VAL A 245 -16.58 -0.23 -11.54
N SER A 246 -17.34 -0.28 -10.44
CA SER A 246 -16.84 -0.02 -9.09
C SER A 246 -17.16 -1.19 -8.17
N PHE A 247 -16.33 -1.35 -7.15
CA PHE A 247 -16.49 -2.34 -6.09
C PHE A 247 -16.45 -1.66 -4.72
N PRO A 248 -17.00 -2.26 -3.65
CA PRO A 248 -16.77 -1.76 -2.29
C PRO A 248 -15.27 -1.83 -1.93
N TYR A 249 -14.70 -0.73 -1.42
CA TYR A 249 -13.26 -0.64 -1.10
C TYR A 249 -13.01 -0.79 0.41
N TYR A 250 -12.22 -1.80 0.79
CA TYR A 250 -11.86 -2.09 2.19
C TYR A 250 -10.36 -1.91 2.40
N PHE A 251 -9.94 -1.15 3.42
CA PHE A 251 -8.52 -0.87 3.66
C PHE A 251 -7.69 -2.14 3.93
N ILE A 252 -8.29 -3.13 4.59
CA ILE A 252 -7.58 -4.33 5.07
C ILE A 252 -7.61 -5.45 4.04
N SER A 253 -8.77 -5.72 3.41
CA SER A 253 -8.99 -6.93 2.60
C SER A 253 -9.02 -6.63 1.10
N ASP A 254 -10.03 -5.89 0.64
CA ASP A 254 -10.27 -5.60 -0.76
C ASP A 254 -9.78 -4.19 -1.12
N ASN A 255 -8.46 -4.07 -1.22
CA ASN A 255 -7.73 -2.85 -1.50
C ASN A 255 -6.95 -2.95 -2.84
N CYS A 256 -6.12 -1.94 -3.12
CA CYS A 256 -5.26 -1.88 -4.30
C CYS A 256 -4.43 -3.14 -4.53
N ALA A 257 -3.86 -3.71 -3.47
CA ALA A 257 -2.99 -4.87 -3.55
C ALA A 257 -3.78 -6.13 -3.94
N TYR A 258 -4.97 -6.33 -3.37
CA TYR A 258 -5.85 -7.46 -3.71
C TYR A 258 -6.30 -7.42 -5.17
N ARG A 259 -6.80 -6.27 -5.62
CA ARG A 259 -7.34 -6.12 -6.97
C ARG A 259 -6.25 -6.26 -8.04
N LEU A 260 -5.02 -5.82 -7.77
CA LEU A 260 -3.88 -6.09 -8.67
C LEU A 260 -3.51 -7.57 -8.74
N LEU A 261 -3.59 -8.34 -7.65
CA LEU A 261 -3.43 -9.80 -7.71
C LEU A 261 -4.51 -10.44 -8.59
N GLY A 262 -5.75 -9.94 -8.51
CA GLY A 262 -6.84 -10.35 -9.40
C GLY A 262 -6.51 -10.16 -10.88
N LEU A 263 -5.82 -9.07 -11.25
CA LEU A 263 -5.36 -8.85 -12.62
C LEU A 263 -4.25 -9.83 -13.03
N MET A 264 -3.33 -10.16 -12.12
CA MET A 264 -2.31 -11.18 -12.39
C MET A 264 -2.95 -12.55 -12.60
N ASP A 265 -3.93 -12.90 -11.76
CA ASP A 265 -4.71 -14.12 -11.86
C ASP A 265 -5.61 -14.16 -13.10
N LEU A 266 -6.01 -13.02 -13.66
CA LEU A 266 -6.73 -12.99 -14.92
C LEU A 266 -5.81 -13.40 -16.08
N VAL A 267 -4.58 -12.88 -16.09
CA VAL A 267 -3.59 -13.10 -17.15
C VAL A 267 -2.96 -14.50 -17.05
N ARG A 268 -2.64 -14.94 -15.83
CA ARG A 268 -2.04 -16.26 -15.54
C ARG A 268 -2.91 -17.05 -14.59
N PRO A 269 -3.93 -17.74 -15.13
CA PRO A 269 -4.99 -18.25 -14.28
C PRO A 269 -4.60 -19.34 -13.30
N ASP A 270 -3.54 -20.08 -13.58
CA ASP A 270 -3.09 -21.21 -12.78
C ASP A 270 -2.41 -20.78 -11.47
N LEU A 271 -2.02 -19.51 -11.33
CA LEU A 271 -1.33 -19.00 -10.13
C LEU A 271 -2.26 -18.85 -8.93
N ASN A 272 -3.48 -18.34 -9.17
CA ASN A 272 -4.52 -18.17 -8.16
C ASN A 272 -4.04 -17.43 -6.88
N LEU A 273 -3.24 -16.39 -7.07
CA LEU A 273 -2.56 -15.61 -6.04
C LEU A 273 -3.56 -14.95 -5.07
N ALA A 274 -4.65 -14.38 -5.58
CA ALA A 274 -5.62 -13.64 -4.75
C ALA A 274 -6.29 -14.56 -3.70
N SER A 275 -6.40 -15.86 -3.98
CA SER A 275 -7.01 -16.83 -3.07
C SER A 275 -6.26 -17.03 -1.74
N GLN A 276 -4.99 -16.59 -1.68
CA GLN A 276 -4.16 -16.63 -0.47
C GLN A 276 -4.53 -15.50 0.52
N PHE A 277 -5.24 -14.47 0.06
CA PHE A 277 -5.50 -13.22 0.80
C PHE A 277 -6.97 -13.06 1.22
N LYS A 278 -7.52 -14.06 1.92
CA LYS A 278 -8.96 -14.06 2.30
C LYS A 278 -9.36 -13.05 3.38
N TYR A 279 -8.42 -12.73 4.28
CA TYR A 279 -8.71 -11.92 5.47
C TYR A 279 -8.09 -10.52 5.42
N ALA A 280 -6.87 -10.43 4.88
CA ALA A 280 -6.13 -9.18 4.77
C ALA A 280 -5.18 -9.26 3.57
N SER A 281 -5.12 -8.19 2.78
CA SER A 281 -4.28 -8.02 1.61
C SER A 281 -3.28 -6.91 1.87
N ILE A 282 -2.20 -7.26 2.54
CA ILE A 282 -1.15 -6.31 2.91
C ILE A 282 -0.26 -6.12 1.67
N PRO A 283 -0.04 -4.88 1.18
CA PRO A 283 0.72 -4.66 -0.05
C PRO A 283 2.10 -5.32 -0.08
N MET A 284 2.83 -5.28 1.03
CA MET A 284 4.14 -5.93 1.13
C MET A 284 4.03 -7.48 1.06
N GLN A 285 2.92 -8.07 1.49
CA GLN A 285 2.70 -9.52 1.35
C GLN A 285 2.33 -9.90 -0.08
N THR A 286 1.56 -9.07 -0.79
CA THR A 286 1.20 -9.37 -2.18
C THR A 286 2.40 -9.33 -3.11
N ILE A 287 3.33 -8.38 -2.94
CA ILE A 287 4.59 -8.35 -3.70
C ILE A 287 5.46 -9.58 -3.42
N LYS A 288 5.51 -10.07 -2.18
CA LYS A 288 6.21 -11.31 -1.82
C LYS A 288 5.63 -12.52 -2.53
N THR A 289 4.31 -12.63 -2.55
CA THR A 289 3.63 -13.72 -3.25
C THR A 289 3.90 -13.67 -4.76
N ILE A 290 4.00 -12.47 -5.35
CA ILE A 290 4.40 -12.29 -6.76
C ILE A 290 5.84 -12.74 -6.98
N ASP A 291 6.78 -12.36 -6.10
CA ASP A 291 8.19 -12.77 -6.13
C ASP A 291 8.35 -14.30 -6.02
N GLN A 292 7.69 -14.92 -5.05
CA GLN A 292 7.69 -16.37 -4.79
C GLN A 292 7.18 -17.20 -5.99
N ASN A 293 6.33 -16.61 -6.83
CA ASN A 293 5.81 -17.25 -8.05
C ASN A 293 6.63 -16.89 -9.30
N ALA A 294 7.85 -16.37 -9.13
CA ALA A 294 8.78 -16.00 -10.20
C ALA A 294 8.18 -15.05 -11.26
N LEU A 295 7.28 -14.17 -10.80
CA LEU A 295 6.69 -13.13 -11.64
C LEU A 295 7.55 -11.87 -11.70
N ILE A 296 8.54 -11.70 -10.83
CA ILE A 296 9.45 -10.55 -10.87
C ILE A 296 10.66 -10.89 -11.72
N LYS A 297 10.91 -10.07 -12.73
CA LYS A 297 12.06 -10.19 -13.64
C LYS A 297 13.24 -9.33 -13.22
N ASN A 298 12.97 -8.10 -12.77
CA ASN A 298 13.99 -7.15 -12.34
C ASN A 298 13.43 -6.22 -11.26
N THR A 299 14.30 -5.74 -10.37
CA THR A 299 13.92 -4.80 -9.31
C THR A 299 14.77 -3.52 -9.39
N VAL A 300 14.10 -2.37 -9.41
CA VAL A 300 14.71 -1.05 -9.38
C VAL A 300 14.28 -0.31 -8.12
N TYR A 301 15.24 0.27 -7.41
CA TYR A 301 14.99 1.14 -6.27
C TYR A 301 15.08 2.61 -6.71
N ARG A 302 14.05 3.39 -6.40
CA ARG A 302 14.01 4.83 -6.65
C ARG A 302 13.88 5.56 -5.30
N PRO A 303 14.94 6.23 -4.81
CA PRO A 303 14.88 6.97 -3.56
C PRO A 303 13.95 8.18 -3.71
N ALA A 304 13.25 8.52 -2.62
CA ALA A 304 12.50 9.75 -2.51
C ALA A 304 13.43 10.97 -2.56
N LEU A 305 12.87 12.14 -2.91
CA LEU A 305 13.60 13.41 -2.86
C LEU A 305 14.13 13.70 -1.45
N GLU A 306 13.36 13.38 -0.41
CA GLU A 306 13.83 13.50 0.97
C GLU A 306 15.01 12.57 1.26
N THR A 307 14.95 11.31 0.80
CA THR A 307 16.05 10.34 0.95
C THR A 307 17.32 10.84 0.26
N GLN A 308 17.19 11.47 -0.92
CA GLN A 308 18.30 12.11 -1.62
C GLN A 308 18.88 13.31 -0.85
N LEU A 309 18.03 14.17 -0.30
CA LEU A 309 18.45 15.33 0.48
C LEU A 309 19.13 14.94 1.80
N LEU A 310 18.59 13.94 2.51
CA LEU A 310 19.19 13.43 3.75
C LEU A 310 20.49 12.68 3.49
N SER A 311 20.60 11.97 2.35
CA SER A 311 21.88 11.39 1.91
C SER A 311 22.95 12.48 1.70
N GLN A 312 22.59 13.64 1.15
CA GLN A 312 23.52 14.78 1.04
C GLN A 312 23.90 15.34 2.40
N ALA A 313 22.96 15.49 3.33
CA ALA A 313 23.28 15.93 4.70
C ALA A 313 24.24 14.98 5.41
N LYS A 314 24.12 13.68 5.19
CA LYS A 314 25.07 12.66 5.67
C LYS A 314 26.44 12.81 4.98
N GLN A 315 26.47 12.99 3.66
CA GLN A 315 27.71 13.12 2.88
C GLN A 315 28.50 14.40 3.21
N HIS A 316 27.80 15.49 3.51
CA HIS A 316 28.39 16.83 3.60
C HIS A 316 28.37 17.42 5.01
N GLY A 317 27.65 16.80 5.95
CA GLY A 317 27.55 17.21 7.34
C GLY A 317 26.37 18.15 7.62
N HIS A 318 25.81 18.02 8.84
CA HIS A 318 24.61 18.75 9.26
C HIS A 318 24.80 20.26 9.35
N ALA A 319 26.02 20.74 9.57
CA ALA A 319 26.32 22.18 9.60
C ALA A 319 26.06 22.82 8.23
N LEU A 320 26.57 22.22 7.16
CA LEU A 320 26.31 22.68 5.79
C LEU A 320 24.84 22.51 5.40
N ALA A 321 24.19 21.42 5.83
CA ALA A 321 22.76 21.21 5.60
C ALA A 321 21.88 22.28 6.28
N LYS A 322 22.17 22.65 7.53
CA LYS A 322 21.48 23.76 8.22
C LYS A 322 21.72 25.09 7.51
N GLN A 323 22.94 25.32 7.00
CA GLN A 323 23.23 26.50 6.21
C GLN A 323 22.48 26.50 4.87
N ALA A 324 22.37 25.33 4.22
CA ALA A 324 21.59 25.17 2.99
C ALA A 324 20.12 25.52 3.20
N HIS A 325 19.50 25.03 4.29
CA HIS A 325 18.13 25.42 4.66
C HIS A 325 18.00 26.94 4.85
N LYS A 326 18.95 27.57 5.57
CA LYS A 326 18.97 29.04 5.73
C LYS A 326 19.09 29.77 4.40
N VAL A 327 19.97 29.32 3.51
CA VAL A 327 20.19 29.91 2.18
C VAL A 327 18.93 29.77 1.32
N ALA A 328 18.28 28.60 1.33
CA ALA A 328 17.07 28.32 0.55
C ALA A 328 15.91 29.27 0.89
N PHE A 329 15.78 29.67 2.15
CA PHE A 329 14.67 30.50 2.65
C PHE A 329 15.03 31.96 2.89
N ALA A 330 16.28 32.36 2.67
CA ALA A 330 16.71 33.76 2.79
C ALA A 330 16.09 34.67 1.72
N ASP A 331 16.20 35.98 1.95
CA ASP A 331 16.01 36.96 0.87
C ASP A 331 17.07 36.74 -0.21
N ILE A 332 16.66 36.82 -1.48
CA ILE A 332 17.50 36.55 -2.66
C ILE A 332 18.78 37.40 -2.63
N SER A 333 18.68 38.66 -2.21
CA SER A 333 19.81 39.58 -2.11
C SER A 333 20.85 39.19 -1.04
N LYS A 334 20.44 38.43 -0.01
CA LYS A 334 21.32 37.99 1.09
C LYS A 334 21.97 36.64 0.83
N MET A 335 21.50 35.86 -0.15
CA MET A 335 22.06 34.54 -0.45
C MET A 335 23.58 34.55 -0.72
N PRO A 336 24.14 35.50 -1.50
CA PRO A 336 25.59 35.57 -1.71
C PRO A 336 26.36 35.85 -0.41
N ASP A 337 25.82 36.70 0.47
CA ASP A 337 26.46 37.03 1.75
C ASP A 337 26.55 35.82 2.67
N LEU A 338 25.51 34.99 2.70
CA LEU A 338 25.46 33.74 3.47
C LEU A 338 26.46 32.66 2.99
N LEU A 339 27.09 32.87 1.82
CA LEU A 339 28.05 31.95 1.22
C LEU A 339 29.51 32.43 1.35
N LYS A 340 29.74 33.71 1.64
CA LYS A 340 31.08 34.34 1.64
C LYS A 340 32.08 33.66 2.58
N GLU A 341 31.62 33.12 3.70
CA GLU A 341 32.47 32.46 4.70
C GLU A 341 32.92 31.05 4.29
N TYR A 342 32.34 30.49 3.23
CA TYR A 342 32.60 29.12 2.78
C TYR A 342 33.49 29.09 1.55
N GLN A 343 34.34 28.06 1.44
CA GLN A 343 35.13 27.80 0.24
C GLN A 343 34.24 27.26 -0.89
N GLN A 344 34.67 27.40 -2.15
CA GLN A 344 33.89 26.99 -3.33
C GLN A 344 33.31 25.55 -3.26
N PRO A 345 34.04 24.52 -2.77
CA PRO A 345 33.46 23.19 -2.61
C PRO A 345 32.26 23.15 -1.66
N ASP A 346 32.33 23.87 -0.54
CA ASP A 346 31.24 23.91 0.44
C ASP A 346 30.09 24.80 -0.02
N GLN A 347 30.38 25.90 -0.73
CA GLN A 347 29.35 26.68 -1.40
C GLN A 347 28.55 25.83 -2.40
N ALA A 348 29.23 25.00 -3.20
CA ALA A 348 28.56 24.09 -4.14
C ALA A 348 27.65 23.10 -3.42
N LYS A 349 28.11 22.46 -2.33
CA LYS A 349 27.30 21.55 -1.50
C LYS A 349 26.08 22.25 -0.88
N ILE A 350 26.28 23.45 -0.31
CA ILE A 350 25.22 24.27 0.27
C ILE A 350 24.16 24.60 -0.78
N LEU A 351 24.58 25.07 -1.95
CA LEU A 351 23.67 25.47 -3.04
C LEU A 351 22.89 24.28 -3.63
N GLU A 352 23.53 23.12 -3.79
CA GLU A 352 22.87 21.88 -4.25
C GLU A 352 21.80 21.41 -3.24
N MET A 353 22.14 21.34 -1.95
CA MET A 353 21.17 21.00 -0.90
C MET A 353 20.07 22.06 -0.74
N ALA A 354 20.39 23.35 -0.87
CA ALA A 354 19.42 24.44 -0.77
C ALA A 354 18.39 24.38 -1.89
N TYR A 355 18.83 24.04 -3.11
CA TYR A 355 17.93 23.81 -4.23
C TYR A 355 17.01 22.62 -3.96
N ASP A 356 17.56 21.49 -3.55
CA ASP A 356 16.80 20.27 -3.31
C ASP A 356 15.81 20.40 -2.13
N ASP A 357 16.18 21.10 -1.06
CA ASP A 357 15.27 21.45 0.05
C ASP A 357 14.13 22.36 -0.43
N LEU A 358 14.44 23.46 -1.13
CA LEU A 358 13.40 24.33 -1.68
C LEU A 358 12.48 23.59 -2.66
N TYR A 359 13.06 22.70 -3.47
CA TYR A 359 12.31 21.86 -4.42
C TYR A 359 11.35 20.92 -3.68
N LEU A 360 11.83 20.24 -2.65
CA LEU A 360 11.01 19.38 -1.80
C LEU A 360 9.84 20.15 -1.16
N GLN A 361 10.07 21.36 -0.67
CA GLN A 361 9.04 22.18 -0.02
C GLN A 361 8.01 22.72 -1.04
N PHE A 362 8.47 23.00 -2.26
CA PHE A 362 7.61 23.43 -3.37
C PHE A 362 6.70 22.30 -3.86
N VAL A 363 7.25 21.09 -4.10
CA VAL A 363 6.44 19.93 -4.53
C VAL A 363 5.51 19.42 -3.44
N ALA A 364 5.88 19.59 -2.15
CA ALA A 364 5.02 19.33 -1.00
C ALA A 364 3.96 20.42 -0.76
N HIS A 365 3.85 21.44 -1.64
CA HIS A 365 2.91 22.55 -1.52
C HIS A 365 3.02 23.36 -0.22
N LYS A 366 4.21 23.40 0.41
CA LYS A 366 4.49 24.21 1.60
C LYS A 366 4.93 25.62 1.26
N VAL A 367 5.42 25.83 0.04
CA VAL A 367 5.70 27.14 -0.55
C VAL A 367 5.07 27.22 -1.94
N ASP A 368 4.66 28.42 -2.34
CA ASP A 368 4.09 28.67 -3.65
C ASP A 368 5.15 28.93 -4.73
N ALA A 369 4.69 29.01 -5.98
CA ALA A 369 5.56 29.27 -7.12
C ALA A 369 6.18 30.66 -7.11
N GLU A 370 5.47 31.67 -6.57
CA GLU A 370 5.93 33.05 -6.49
C GLU A 370 7.14 33.19 -5.55
N PHE A 371 7.13 32.43 -4.45
CA PHE A 371 8.23 32.32 -3.50
C PHE A 371 9.40 31.51 -4.09
N ALA A 372 9.11 30.35 -4.69
CA ALA A 372 10.12 29.35 -5.05
C ALA A 372 10.85 29.67 -6.36
N GLN A 373 10.14 30.10 -7.42
CA GLN A 373 10.74 30.27 -8.75
C GLN A 373 11.89 31.30 -8.80
N PRO A 374 11.78 32.49 -8.19
CA PRO A 374 12.88 33.45 -8.16
C PRO A 374 14.10 32.91 -7.40
N ARG A 375 13.87 32.15 -6.32
CA ARG A 375 14.93 31.52 -5.52
C ARG A 375 15.62 30.38 -6.26
N PHE A 376 14.88 29.52 -6.97
CA PHE A 376 15.49 28.51 -7.84
C PHE A 376 16.45 29.13 -8.85
N ARG A 377 16.03 30.21 -9.53
CA ARG A 377 16.89 30.92 -10.49
C ARG A 377 18.15 31.46 -9.83
N GLN A 378 18.03 32.06 -8.64
CA GLN A 378 19.19 32.57 -7.91
C GLN A 378 20.14 31.45 -7.47
N LEU A 379 19.62 30.37 -6.88
CA LEU A 379 20.43 29.24 -6.41
C LEU A 379 21.18 28.58 -7.58
N LEU A 380 20.50 28.35 -8.71
CA LEU A 380 21.11 27.81 -9.91
C LEU A 380 22.15 28.77 -10.51
N GLY A 381 21.86 30.07 -10.53
CA GLY A 381 22.78 31.11 -11.01
C GLY A 381 24.04 31.26 -10.17
N LEU A 382 23.94 31.10 -8.84
CA LEU A 382 25.10 31.05 -7.95
C LEU A 382 25.88 29.74 -8.16
N ARG A 383 25.19 28.61 -8.28
CA ARG A 383 25.84 27.30 -8.46
C ARG A 383 26.58 27.21 -9.79
N SER A 384 26.06 27.83 -10.85
CA SER A 384 26.68 27.82 -12.19
C SER A 384 27.99 28.62 -12.27
N GLN A 385 28.27 29.49 -11.31
CA GLN A 385 29.53 30.25 -11.23
C GLN A 385 30.68 29.42 -10.64
N ILE A 386 30.37 28.26 -10.05
CA ILE A 386 31.36 27.39 -9.44
C ILE A 386 31.74 26.27 -10.43
N SER A 387 32.98 26.30 -10.91
CA SER A 387 33.56 25.32 -11.83
C SER A 387 33.94 24.01 -11.14
N LEU A 388 32.99 23.40 -10.43
CA LEU A 388 33.11 22.08 -9.81
C LEU A 388 31.98 21.19 -10.32
N GLU A 389 32.27 19.89 -10.50
CA GLU A 389 31.25 18.89 -10.82
C GLU A 389 30.15 18.81 -9.75
N LYS A 390 29.05 18.11 -10.04
CA LYS A 390 27.97 17.85 -9.09
C LYS A 390 28.55 17.22 -7.82
N GLN A 391 28.28 17.82 -6.66
CA GLN A 391 28.84 17.36 -5.38
C GLN A 391 27.99 16.25 -4.74
N ARG A 392 26.67 16.28 -4.96
CA ARG A 392 25.75 15.25 -4.45
C ARG A 392 25.90 13.90 -5.17
N GLN A 393 26.02 12.83 -4.40
CA GLN A 393 26.02 11.45 -4.89
C GLN A 393 24.66 10.78 -4.66
N GLU A 394 24.32 9.81 -5.51
CA GLU A 394 23.07 9.06 -5.37
C GLU A 394 23.06 8.27 -4.03
N PRO A 395 21.90 8.19 -3.35
CA PRO A 395 21.77 7.38 -2.14
C PRO A 395 22.10 5.91 -2.36
N LEU A 396 22.67 5.28 -1.34
CA LEU A 396 22.85 3.83 -1.33
C LEU A 396 21.47 3.15 -1.33
N ARG A 397 21.32 2.12 -2.17
CA ARG A 397 20.15 1.24 -2.14
C ARG A 397 20.11 0.50 -0.79
N PRO A 398 18.94 0.39 -0.12
CA PRO A 398 18.78 -0.45 1.05
C PRO A 398 19.25 -1.89 0.79
N LYS A 399 19.90 -2.51 1.79
CA LYS A 399 20.44 -3.87 1.67
C LYS A 399 19.37 -4.92 1.32
N LEU A 400 18.17 -4.76 1.89
CA LEU A 400 17.07 -5.70 1.73
C LEU A 400 15.93 -5.05 0.98
N ASP A 401 15.42 -5.82 0.02
CA ASP A 401 14.16 -5.55 -0.66
C ASP A 401 12.99 -5.76 0.31
N PRO A 402 11.90 -4.97 0.23
CA PRO A 402 10.64 -5.27 0.93
C PRO A 402 10.15 -6.73 0.75
N THR A 403 10.41 -7.39 -0.39
CA THR A 403 10.06 -8.81 -0.57
C THR A 403 10.85 -9.75 0.35
N GLN A 404 11.99 -9.31 0.88
CA GLN A 404 12.88 -10.10 1.73
C GLN A 404 12.66 -9.88 3.23
N GLY A 405 11.78 -8.94 3.62
CA GLY A 405 11.48 -8.70 5.04
C GLY A 405 10.79 -9.87 5.73
N HIS A 406 10.53 -9.76 7.03
CA HIS A 406 9.70 -10.73 7.75
C HIS A 406 8.24 -10.70 7.27
N ASN A 407 7.49 -11.78 7.46
CA ASN A 407 6.06 -11.79 7.13
C ASN A 407 5.23 -11.01 8.17
N ALA A 408 4.06 -10.53 7.73
CA ALA A 408 3.26 -9.60 8.50
C ALA A 408 2.53 -10.27 9.67
N ARG A 409 2.23 -11.57 9.56
CA ARG A 409 1.65 -12.35 10.65
C ARG A 409 2.73 -13.03 11.44
N ASN A 410 2.43 -13.31 12.69
CA ASN A 410 3.26 -14.17 13.50
C ASN A 410 2.45 -14.96 14.52
N TRP A 411 3.11 -15.97 15.07
CA TRP A 411 2.78 -16.54 16.36
C TRP A 411 4.01 -16.49 17.25
N SER A 412 3.80 -16.43 18.57
CA SER A 412 4.86 -16.50 19.56
C SER A 412 4.54 -17.51 20.66
N VAL A 413 5.61 -18.04 21.25
CA VAL A 413 5.55 -18.78 22.51
C VAL A 413 6.56 -18.16 23.45
N ASP A 414 6.08 -17.66 24.59
CA ASP A 414 6.87 -16.97 25.59
C ASP A 414 6.82 -17.73 26.92
N ILE A 415 7.95 -17.90 27.59
CA ILE A 415 8.05 -18.41 28.97
C ILE A 415 8.66 -17.33 29.85
N GLY A 416 8.12 -17.15 31.05
CA GLY A 416 8.56 -16.05 31.89
C GLY A 416 8.04 -16.12 33.32
N THR A 417 8.28 -15.04 34.05
CA THR A 417 7.78 -14.83 35.40
C THR A 417 7.08 -13.49 35.51
N VAL A 418 5.90 -13.46 36.12
CA VAL A 418 5.21 -12.25 36.56
C VAL A 418 5.16 -12.27 38.08
N GLN A 419 5.76 -11.29 38.75
CA GLN A 419 5.76 -11.21 40.22
C GLN A 419 6.23 -12.50 40.94
N GLY A 420 7.14 -13.24 40.31
CA GLY A 420 7.65 -14.52 40.81
C GLY A 420 6.90 -15.75 40.31
N ASP A 421 5.68 -15.60 39.82
CA ASP A 421 4.88 -16.71 39.27
C ASP A 421 5.27 -17.02 37.83
N THR A 422 5.55 -18.29 37.56
CA THR A 422 5.94 -18.74 36.22
C THR A 422 4.72 -18.80 35.30
N PHE A 423 4.88 -18.36 34.06
CA PHE A 423 3.85 -18.45 33.05
C PHE A 423 4.36 -19.01 31.73
N VAL A 424 3.41 -19.55 30.94
CA VAL A 424 3.60 -19.84 29.51
C VAL A 424 2.56 -19.05 28.75
N GLN A 425 2.97 -18.38 27.68
CA GLN A 425 2.11 -17.51 26.89
C GLN A 425 2.20 -17.88 25.41
N ILE A 426 1.05 -17.82 24.74
CA ILE A 426 0.95 -17.94 23.29
C ILE A 426 0.42 -16.62 22.75
N GLY A 427 1.13 -16.03 21.80
CA GLY A 427 0.78 -14.77 21.14
C GLY A 427 0.54 -14.94 19.65
N THR A 428 -0.20 -14.02 19.05
CA THR A 428 -0.33 -13.91 17.60
C THR A 428 -0.58 -12.47 17.16
N ARG A 429 -0.07 -12.12 15.98
CA ARG A 429 -0.36 -10.87 15.27
C ARG A 429 -0.89 -11.15 13.87
N GLN A 430 -1.93 -10.42 13.45
CA GLN A 430 -2.58 -10.67 12.14
C GLN A 430 -2.07 -9.80 10.99
N ALA A 431 -1.42 -8.67 11.24
CA ALA A 431 -0.86 -7.84 10.18
C ALA A 431 0.28 -6.90 10.63
N TYR A 432 1.06 -6.46 9.64
CA TYR A 432 2.12 -5.45 9.70
C TYR A 432 3.27 -5.79 10.67
N HIS A 433 3.85 -4.80 11.34
CA HIS A 433 5.10 -4.94 12.07
C HIS A 433 5.18 -4.00 13.28
N ASP A 434 6.04 -4.39 14.22
CA ASP A 434 6.37 -3.64 15.42
C ASP A 434 7.82 -3.09 15.36
N LEU A 435 8.14 -2.14 16.23
CA LEU A 435 9.47 -1.53 16.32
C LEU A 435 10.58 -2.54 16.64
N ILE A 436 10.25 -3.61 17.37
CA ILE A 436 11.24 -4.61 17.80
C ILE A 436 11.45 -5.74 16.78
N ASP A 437 10.61 -5.81 15.74
CA ASP A 437 10.76 -6.79 14.65
C ASP A 437 12.08 -6.57 13.88
N PRO A 438 12.57 -7.56 13.10
CA PRO A 438 13.65 -7.34 12.13
C PRO A 438 13.27 -6.22 11.16
N GLN A 439 14.05 -5.14 11.10
CA GLN A 439 13.66 -3.94 10.32
C GLN A 439 13.97 -4.05 8.82
N GLY A 440 14.59 -5.16 8.38
CA GLY A 440 14.92 -5.39 6.98
C GLY A 440 13.68 -5.37 6.08
N GLY A 441 13.68 -4.51 5.06
CA GLY A 441 12.54 -4.36 4.14
C GLY A 441 11.41 -3.45 4.66
N TYR A 442 11.54 -2.90 5.87
CA TYR A 442 10.59 -1.97 6.48
C TYR A 442 11.24 -0.62 6.77
N ARG A 443 10.41 0.41 6.96
CA ARG A 443 10.88 1.73 7.35
C ARG A 443 11.16 1.75 8.87
N THR A 444 12.37 2.11 9.27
CA THR A 444 12.69 2.27 10.70
C THR A 444 11.88 3.42 11.32
N GLY A 445 11.44 3.22 12.57
CA GLY A 445 10.67 4.21 13.33
C GLY A 445 9.18 4.22 12.96
N THR A 446 8.67 3.21 12.25
CA THR A 446 7.24 3.04 12.05
C THR A 446 6.75 1.77 12.76
N GLN A 447 5.55 1.86 13.31
CA GLN A 447 4.84 0.73 13.89
C GLN A 447 3.40 0.79 13.40
N LEU A 448 2.94 -0.35 12.94
CA LEU A 448 1.55 -0.57 12.60
C LEU A 448 1.22 -2.00 12.97
N GLN A 449 0.24 -2.19 13.84
CA GLN A 449 -0.20 -3.52 14.25
C GLN A 449 -1.71 -3.58 14.18
N PHE A 450 -2.24 -4.69 13.68
CA PHE A 450 -3.65 -4.96 13.65
C PHE A 450 -3.91 -6.36 14.21
N LEU A 451 -4.81 -6.43 15.19
CA LEU A 451 -5.18 -7.65 15.93
C LEU A 451 -3.94 -8.43 16.40
N ASP A 452 -3.25 -7.86 17.40
CA ASP A 452 -2.25 -8.56 18.20
C ASP A 452 -2.91 -9.02 19.50
N GLY A 453 -2.64 -10.25 19.93
CA GLY A 453 -3.22 -10.75 21.17
C GLY A 453 -2.45 -11.90 21.76
N ALA A 454 -2.54 -12.04 23.08
CA ALA A 454 -1.86 -13.09 23.81
C ALA A 454 -2.74 -13.69 24.90
N ILE A 455 -2.58 -15.00 25.07
CA ILE A 455 -3.20 -15.77 26.15
C ILE A 455 -2.07 -16.39 26.98
N GLN A 456 -2.17 -16.24 28.29
CA GLN A 456 -1.19 -16.64 29.27
C GLN A 456 -1.79 -17.71 30.20
N TRP A 457 -1.05 -18.80 30.42
CA TRP A 457 -1.32 -19.78 31.47
C TRP A 457 -0.43 -19.46 32.67
N ARG A 458 -1.06 -19.11 33.81
CA ARG A 458 -0.39 -18.77 35.07
C ARG A 458 -1.32 -19.12 36.24
N ASP A 459 -0.78 -19.66 37.33
CA ASP A 459 -1.53 -20.02 38.55
C ASP A 459 -2.70 -20.98 38.27
N ASP A 460 -2.47 -21.99 37.44
CA ASP A 460 -3.48 -22.96 36.95
C ASP A 460 -4.71 -22.31 36.30
N LYS A 461 -4.55 -21.10 35.75
CA LYS A 461 -5.60 -20.35 35.08
C LYS A 461 -5.14 -19.86 33.72
N LEU A 462 -6.05 -19.91 32.76
CA LEU A 462 -5.91 -19.26 31.48
C LEU A 462 -6.40 -17.81 31.59
N LYS A 463 -5.52 -16.85 31.27
CA LYS A 463 -5.82 -15.43 31.27
C LYS A 463 -5.58 -14.89 29.86
N VAL A 464 -6.50 -14.07 29.36
CA VAL A 464 -6.17 -13.21 28.21
C VAL A 464 -5.29 -12.10 28.76
N GLU A 465 -4.10 -11.92 28.20
CA GLU A 465 -3.15 -10.89 28.65
C GLU A 465 -3.46 -9.57 27.97
N HIS A 466 -3.61 -9.59 26.64
CA HIS A 466 -3.99 -8.42 25.86
C HIS A 466 -4.62 -8.79 24.51
N ILE A 467 -5.34 -7.82 23.95
CA ILE A 467 -5.87 -7.79 22.60
C ILE A 467 -5.70 -6.34 22.10
N ASP A 468 -4.63 -6.07 21.35
CA ASP A 468 -4.42 -4.81 20.64
C ASP A 468 -5.16 -4.85 19.30
N ILE A 469 -6.19 -4.02 19.18
CA ILE A 469 -7.01 -3.98 17.96
C ILE A 469 -6.27 -3.22 16.86
N LEU A 470 -5.72 -2.06 17.20
CA LEU A 470 -4.95 -1.22 16.29
C LEU A 470 -3.91 -0.42 17.07
N SER A 471 -2.66 -0.53 16.66
CA SER A 471 -1.54 0.29 17.16
C SER A 471 -0.86 0.98 15.99
N VAL A 472 -0.60 2.27 16.11
CA VAL A 472 0.04 3.11 15.10
C VAL A 472 1.03 4.00 15.80
N ASN A 473 2.32 3.93 15.44
CA ASN A 473 3.31 4.92 15.87
C ASN A 473 4.20 5.37 14.69
N SER A 474 4.49 6.66 14.68
CA SER A 474 5.19 7.37 13.60
C SER A 474 6.32 8.21 14.20
N PHE A 475 7.50 7.60 14.37
CA PHE A 475 8.67 8.25 14.93
C PHE A 475 9.50 8.92 13.82
N ASN A 476 9.10 10.15 13.46
CA ASN A 476 9.76 10.93 12.41
C ASN A 476 10.90 11.78 13.01
N PRO A 477 12.17 11.54 12.65
CA PRO A 477 13.28 12.28 13.23
C PRO A 477 13.33 13.75 12.79
N ILE A 478 13.78 14.61 13.69
CA ILE A 478 14.20 15.98 13.38
C ILE A 478 15.43 15.91 12.47
N THR A 479 15.42 16.71 11.41
CA THR A 479 16.51 16.81 10.44
C THR A 479 17.00 18.26 10.35
N PRO A 480 18.14 18.53 9.68
CA PRO A 480 18.57 19.90 9.40
C PRO A 480 17.55 20.76 8.64
N PHE A 481 16.58 20.14 7.96
CA PHE A 481 15.63 20.80 7.06
C PHE A 481 14.20 20.87 7.61
N LYS A 482 13.86 20.03 8.61
CA LYS A 482 12.51 20.00 9.18
C LYS A 482 12.45 19.44 10.60
N THR A 483 11.41 19.86 11.31
CA THR A 483 11.07 19.41 12.67
C THR A 483 9.69 18.75 12.66
N PRO A 484 9.55 17.53 12.11
CA PRO A 484 8.25 16.87 12.02
C PRO A 484 7.76 16.43 13.41
N LEU A 485 6.43 16.38 13.58
CA LEU A 485 5.83 15.79 14.76
C LEU A 485 5.94 14.26 14.70
N THR A 486 6.32 13.67 15.82
CA THR A 486 6.10 12.26 16.12
C THR A 486 4.70 12.11 16.70
N TRP A 487 4.00 11.03 16.35
CA TRP A 487 2.65 10.80 16.85
C TRP A 487 2.30 9.32 16.83
N GLY A 488 1.30 8.95 17.63
CA GLY A 488 0.78 7.60 17.65
C GLY A 488 -0.50 7.46 18.44
N PHE A 489 -1.13 6.30 18.29
CA PHE A 489 -2.24 5.87 19.13
C PHE A 489 -2.29 4.35 19.23
N ASN A 490 -2.89 3.86 20.30
CA ASN A 490 -3.11 2.44 20.53
C ASN A 490 -4.51 2.23 21.13
N PHE A 491 -5.27 1.30 20.55
CA PHE A 491 -6.57 0.88 21.04
C PHE A 491 -6.55 -0.61 21.35
N ALA A 492 -6.75 -0.94 22.63
CA ALA A 492 -6.50 -2.28 23.14
C ALA A 492 -7.45 -2.66 24.29
N TRP A 493 -7.60 -3.95 24.51
CA TRP A 493 -7.94 -4.50 25.82
C TRP A 493 -6.68 -5.11 26.42
N GLN A 494 -6.38 -4.87 27.69
CA GLN A 494 -5.14 -5.35 28.33
C GLN A 494 -5.33 -5.58 29.82
N GLN A 495 -4.57 -6.51 30.40
CA GLN A 495 -4.42 -6.67 31.84
C GLN A 495 -3.59 -5.51 32.41
N GLU A 496 -4.09 -4.87 33.47
CA GLU A 496 -3.36 -3.86 34.24
C GLU A 496 -3.25 -4.33 35.70
N ALA A 497 -2.12 -4.05 36.33
CA ALA A 497 -1.81 -4.37 37.73
C ALA A 497 -2.68 -3.51 38.68
N LEU A 498 -3.94 -3.91 38.87
CA LEU A 498 -4.99 -3.12 39.52
C LEU A 498 -5.84 -3.97 40.45
N LYS A 499 -6.32 -3.36 41.53
CA LYS A 499 -7.36 -3.87 42.43
C LYS A 499 -8.15 -2.69 42.98
N GLN A 500 -9.47 -2.65 42.72
CA GLN A 500 -10.37 -1.59 43.23
C GLN A 500 -9.80 -0.17 43.02
N GLY A 501 -9.51 0.19 41.77
CA GLY A 501 -9.02 1.51 41.38
C GLY A 501 -7.55 1.80 41.73
N HIS A 502 -6.87 0.90 42.44
CA HIS A 502 -5.51 1.13 42.92
C HIS A 502 -4.52 0.15 42.28
N PHE A 503 -3.27 0.60 42.13
CA PHE A 503 -2.16 -0.27 41.73
C PHE A 503 -2.04 -1.46 42.68
N SER A 504 -1.83 -2.65 42.12
CA SER A 504 -1.75 -3.90 42.87
C SER A 504 -0.55 -4.71 42.42
N LYS A 505 0.27 -5.14 43.36
CA LYS A 505 1.35 -6.10 43.11
C LYS A 505 0.83 -7.53 42.90
N ASP A 506 -0.34 -7.86 43.46
CA ASP A 506 -0.83 -9.24 43.55
C ASP A 506 -1.94 -9.55 42.51
N ASP A 507 -2.62 -8.52 42.00
CA ASP A 507 -3.80 -8.68 41.16
C ASP A 507 -3.66 -7.94 39.83
N GLN A 508 -4.18 -8.56 38.76
CA GLN A 508 -4.37 -7.93 37.46
C GLN A 508 -5.83 -7.98 37.07
N HIS A 509 -6.30 -6.91 36.42
CA HIS A 509 -7.65 -6.85 35.86
C HIS A 509 -7.63 -6.27 34.45
N GLY A 510 -8.51 -6.81 33.60
CA GLY A 510 -8.66 -6.35 32.23
C GLY A 510 -9.31 -4.97 32.15
N VAL A 511 -8.73 -4.09 31.33
CA VAL A 511 -9.27 -2.78 30.99
C VAL A 511 -9.28 -2.60 29.48
N LEU A 512 -10.29 -1.90 28.97
CA LEU A 512 -10.20 -1.26 27.66
C LEU A 512 -9.29 -0.03 27.82
N SER A 513 -8.37 0.16 26.88
CA SER A 513 -7.36 1.20 26.92
C SER A 513 -7.26 1.88 25.56
N PHE A 514 -7.32 3.21 25.58
CA PHE A 514 -6.94 4.07 24.47
C PHE A 514 -5.76 4.92 24.89
N LYS A 515 -4.69 4.90 24.09
CA LYS A 515 -3.49 5.72 24.27
C LYS A 515 -3.33 6.62 23.05
N ALA A 516 -2.95 7.86 23.27
CA ALA A 516 -2.57 8.79 22.20
C ALA A 516 -1.29 9.52 22.61
N GLN A 517 -0.37 9.69 21.67
CA GLN A 517 0.94 10.26 21.92
C GLN A 517 1.37 11.22 20.82
N SER A 518 2.15 12.24 21.20
CA SER A 518 2.74 13.20 20.29
C SER A 518 4.04 13.76 20.88
N GLY A 519 5.01 14.06 20.03
CA GLY A 519 6.30 14.56 20.46
C GLY A 519 7.31 14.73 19.34
N TYR A 520 8.57 14.47 19.67
CA TYR A 520 9.69 14.61 18.75
C TYR A 520 10.65 13.43 18.85
N THR A 521 11.28 13.12 17.73
CA THR A 521 12.24 12.04 17.58
C THR A 521 13.57 12.58 17.08
N TRP A 522 14.68 11.99 17.51
CA TRP A 522 16.02 12.18 16.97
C TRP A 522 16.54 10.84 16.49
N ALA A 523 17.33 10.86 15.43
CA ALA A 523 18.00 9.66 14.95
C ALA A 523 19.40 9.99 14.43
N ASP A 524 20.27 8.99 14.37
CA ASP A 524 21.49 9.05 13.58
C ASP A 524 21.20 9.02 12.07
N ASP A 525 22.20 9.34 11.25
CA ASP A 525 22.04 9.46 9.79
C ASP A 525 21.60 8.16 9.11
N ASP A 526 21.99 7.02 9.68
CA ASP A 526 21.58 5.69 9.22
C ASP A 526 20.22 5.25 9.77
N ARG A 527 19.59 6.05 10.62
CA ARG A 527 18.36 5.73 11.36
C ARG A 527 18.43 4.37 12.07
N LYS A 528 19.61 4.00 12.57
CA LYS A 528 19.80 2.79 13.38
C LYS A 528 19.53 3.05 14.84
N ASN A 529 19.79 4.27 15.31
CA ASN A 529 19.58 4.67 16.68
C ASN A 529 18.58 5.81 16.67
N LEU A 530 17.36 5.52 17.12
CA LEU A 530 16.25 6.44 17.12
C LEU A 530 15.77 6.59 18.55
N CYS A 531 15.69 7.82 19.05
CA CYS A 531 15.18 8.12 20.38
C CYS A 531 14.11 9.21 20.32
N TYR A 532 13.09 9.09 21.15
CA TYR A 532 11.92 9.98 21.13
C TYR A 532 11.53 10.43 22.53
N VAL A 533 10.93 11.62 22.57
CA VAL A 533 10.31 12.23 23.74
C VAL A 533 8.89 12.60 23.35
N GLU A 534 7.91 12.10 24.09
CA GLU A 534 6.49 12.30 23.80
C GLU A 534 5.72 12.70 25.05
N ALA A 535 4.61 13.39 24.85
CA ALA A 535 3.53 13.49 25.82
C ALA A 535 2.48 12.43 25.46
N GLN A 536 2.05 11.65 26.45
CA GLN A 536 1.13 10.54 26.26
C GLN A 536 -0.11 10.70 27.14
N THR A 537 -1.28 10.53 26.52
CA THR A 537 -2.58 10.52 27.19
C THR A 537 -3.13 9.10 27.20
N TYR A 538 -3.73 8.72 28.31
CA TYR A 538 -4.32 7.41 28.55
C TYR A 538 -5.77 7.58 28.94
N VAL A 539 -6.66 6.79 28.35
CA VAL A 539 -8.05 6.65 28.76
C VAL A 539 -8.31 5.17 28.95
N GLN A 540 -8.66 4.77 30.16
CA GLN A 540 -8.94 3.36 30.48
C GLN A 540 -10.34 3.20 31.04
N ALA A 541 -11.01 2.11 30.70
CA ALA A 541 -12.35 1.76 31.16
C ALA A 541 -12.41 0.28 31.56
N GLY A 542 -13.04 -0.01 32.69
CA GLY A 542 -13.13 -1.38 33.22
C GLY A 542 -13.74 -1.43 34.62
N HIS A 543 -14.33 -2.58 34.96
CA HIS A 543 -15.02 -2.79 36.24
C HIS A 543 -14.10 -2.71 37.47
N ALA A 544 -12.79 -2.91 37.28
CA ALA A 544 -11.82 -2.83 38.36
C ALA A 544 -11.44 -1.40 38.75
N LEU A 545 -11.97 -0.38 38.04
CA LEU A 545 -11.75 1.04 38.30
C LEU A 545 -12.91 1.62 39.10
N ASP A 546 -12.64 2.51 40.07
CA ASP A 546 -13.66 3.03 41.00
C ASP A 546 -14.81 3.74 40.29
N LYS A 547 -14.50 4.57 39.28
CA LYS A 547 -15.50 5.28 38.45
C LYS A 547 -15.93 4.47 37.21
N GLY A 548 -15.42 3.25 37.05
CA GLY A 548 -15.50 2.46 35.81
C GLY A 548 -14.58 2.95 34.69
N TRP A 549 -13.88 4.08 34.90
CA TRP A 549 -12.91 4.66 33.96
C TRP A 549 -11.86 5.49 34.72
N ARG A 550 -10.73 5.74 34.06
CA ARG A 550 -9.67 6.65 34.52
C ARG A 550 -8.96 7.31 33.36
N VAL A 551 -8.33 8.45 33.64
CA VAL A 551 -7.49 9.19 32.69
C VAL A 551 -6.09 9.34 33.27
N GLY A 552 -5.09 9.16 32.41
CA GLY A 552 -3.68 9.38 32.72
C GLY A 552 -3.04 10.33 31.73
N PHE A 553 -2.03 11.07 32.17
CA PHE A 553 -1.20 11.90 31.31
C PHE A 553 0.24 11.93 31.82
N GLY A 554 1.22 11.83 30.94
CA GLY A 554 2.62 11.91 31.36
C GLY A 554 3.61 11.88 30.22
N PRO A 555 4.90 12.17 30.51
CA PRO A 555 5.96 12.06 29.52
C PRO A 555 6.33 10.60 29.26
N THR A 556 6.76 10.34 28.03
CA THR A 556 7.34 9.08 27.58
C THR A 556 8.68 9.36 26.91
N LEU A 557 9.69 8.55 27.24
CA LEU A 557 11.00 8.55 26.62
C LEU A 557 11.24 7.16 26.06
N GLY A 558 11.74 7.04 24.84
CA GLY A 558 12.11 5.74 24.31
C GLY A 558 13.21 5.78 23.27
N CYS A 559 13.84 4.64 23.06
CA CYS A 559 14.89 4.46 22.07
C CYS A 559 14.78 3.08 21.40
N GLN A 560 14.75 3.07 20.07
CA GLN A 560 14.92 1.91 19.20
C GLN A 560 16.36 1.90 18.69
N ASN A 561 17.11 0.82 18.94
CA ASN A 561 18.48 0.68 18.45
C ASN A 561 18.64 -0.61 17.63
N ILE A 562 19.18 -0.47 16.42
CA ILE A 562 19.50 -1.53 15.47
C ILE A 562 21.02 -1.71 15.47
N TRP A 563 21.50 -2.67 16.26
CA TRP A 563 22.92 -2.91 16.46
C TRP A 563 23.55 -3.68 15.30
N SER A 564 22.78 -4.60 14.71
CA SER A 564 23.16 -5.37 13.54
C SER A 564 21.92 -5.85 12.79
N ASP A 565 22.11 -6.53 11.66
CA ASP A 565 21.01 -7.17 10.92
C ASP A 565 20.31 -8.28 11.76
N HIS A 566 20.90 -8.69 12.90
CA HIS A 566 20.38 -9.70 13.81
C HIS A 566 19.92 -9.18 15.18
N ILE A 567 20.34 -7.99 15.62
CA ILE A 567 20.11 -7.54 17.00
C ILE A 567 19.45 -6.17 17.02
N ASN A 568 18.22 -6.13 17.55
CA ASN A 568 17.45 -4.93 17.78
C ASN A 568 17.10 -4.81 19.27
N THR A 569 17.06 -3.60 19.79
CA THR A 569 16.62 -3.34 21.16
C THR A 569 15.63 -2.18 21.22
N LEU A 570 14.67 -2.26 22.13
CA LEU A 570 13.74 -1.20 22.43
C LEU A 570 13.76 -0.93 23.93
N LEU A 571 13.93 0.34 24.31
CA LEU A 571 13.80 0.81 25.68
C LEU A 571 12.74 1.90 25.70
N GLN A 572 11.78 1.83 26.61
CA GLN A 572 10.72 2.83 26.76
C GLN A 572 10.40 3.04 28.23
N ALA A 573 10.51 4.27 28.69
CA ALA A 573 10.18 4.72 30.03
C ALA A 573 8.96 5.66 29.96
N GLU A 574 7.92 5.35 30.71
CA GLU A 574 6.70 6.14 30.80
C GLU A 574 6.52 6.62 32.26
N LEU A 575 6.01 7.83 32.42
CA LEU A 575 5.67 8.36 33.74
C LEU A 575 4.24 8.92 33.75
N PRO A 576 3.17 8.12 33.56
CA PRO A 576 1.80 8.61 33.65
C PRO A 576 1.44 9.09 35.07
N TYR A 577 0.81 10.25 35.16
CA TYR A 577 0.03 10.68 36.31
C TYR A 577 -1.42 10.23 36.13
N TRP A 578 -1.94 9.45 37.08
CA TRP A 578 -3.34 8.98 37.08
C TRP A 578 -4.23 9.88 37.95
N GLU A 579 -5.32 10.39 37.39
CA GLU A 579 -6.23 11.33 38.08
C GLU A 579 -6.91 10.71 39.30
N ASP A 580 -7.38 9.47 39.16
CA ASP A 580 -8.09 8.73 40.19
C ASP A 580 -7.19 8.40 41.39
N ALA A 581 -5.98 7.89 41.13
CA ALA A 581 -5.02 7.51 42.17
C ALA A 581 -4.26 8.72 42.76
N LYS A 582 -4.35 9.89 42.10
CA LYS A 582 -3.56 11.11 42.36
C LYS A 582 -2.07 10.81 42.51
N ALA A 583 -1.55 10.02 41.59
CA ALA A 583 -0.21 9.44 41.73
C ALA A 583 0.46 9.25 40.37
N TRP A 584 1.76 9.50 40.36
CA TRP A 584 2.63 9.07 39.28
C TRP A 584 2.84 7.57 39.35
N GLN A 585 2.90 6.94 38.18
CA GLN A 585 3.35 5.57 38.01
C GLN A 585 4.53 5.60 37.06
N PHE A 586 5.65 5.02 37.46
CA PHE A 586 6.77 4.77 36.56
C PHE A 586 6.56 3.44 35.85
N ARG A 587 6.81 3.38 34.54
CA ARG A 587 6.78 2.15 33.75
C ARG A 587 8.03 2.08 32.89
N LEU A 588 8.67 0.92 32.81
CA LEU A 588 9.87 0.68 32.03
C LEU A 588 9.72 -0.61 31.23
N ASN A 589 9.79 -0.51 29.91
CA ASN A 589 9.70 -1.61 28.96
C ASN A 589 11.05 -1.74 28.24
N THR A 590 11.70 -2.88 28.40
CA THR A 590 12.99 -3.19 27.78
C THR A 590 12.84 -4.48 26.98
N GLN A 591 13.22 -4.43 25.70
CA GLN A 591 13.17 -5.58 24.81
C GLN A 591 14.47 -5.74 24.04
N ILE A 592 14.87 -6.99 23.84
CA ILE A 592 15.99 -7.38 23.00
C ILE A 592 15.46 -8.44 22.04
N ASN A 593 15.63 -8.22 20.75
CA ASN A 593 15.29 -9.18 19.70
C ASN A 593 16.55 -9.64 18.98
N TYR A 594 16.78 -10.95 19.01
CA TYR A 594 17.77 -11.64 18.21
C TYR A 594 17.08 -12.35 17.04
N ALA A 595 17.23 -11.82 15.83
CA ALA A 595 16.71 -12.45 14.61
C ALA A 595 17.63 -13.61 14.21
N ILE A 596 17.13 -14.84 14.32
CA ILE A 596 17.83 -16.04 13.80
C ILE A 596 17.91 -15.94 12.27
N ASN A 597 16.80 -15.52 11.67
CA ASN A 597 16.68 -15.14 10.27
C ASN A 597 15.48 -14.18 10.12
N GLN A 598 15.13 -13.79 8.90
CA GLN A 598 14.03 -12.85 8.67
C GLN A 598 12.67 -13.35 9.17
N GLN A 599 12.44 -14.66 9.28
CA GLN A 599 11.15 -15.22 9.70
C GLN A 599 11.15 -15.77 11.13
N ASN A 600 12.26 -15.72 11.86
CA ASN A 600 12.36 -16.33 13.18
C ASN A 600 13.23 -15.49 14.11
N SER A 601 12.71 -15.19 15.30
CA SER A 601 13.41 -14.39 16.31
C SER A 601 13.28 -14.96 17.71
N LEU A 602 14.29 -14.70 18.54
CA LEU A 602 14.22 -14.84 20.00
C LEU A 602 14.08 -13.46 20.62
N ARG A 603 13.17 -13.31 21.59
CA ARG A 603 12.91 -12.04 22.27
C ARG A 603 13.05 -12.18 23.77
N LEU A 604 13.88 -11.36 24.37
CA LEU A 604 13.89 -11.13 25.81
C LEU A 604 13.12 -9.86 26.11
N LYS A 605 12.12 -9.93 26.98
CA LYS A 605 11.32 -8.80 27.43
C LYS A 605 11.46 -8.66 28.94
N TRP A 606 11.66 -7.44 29.40
CA TRP A 606 11.62 -7.07 30.81
C TRP A 606 10.75 -5.84 30.97
N TYR A 607 9.76 -5.94 31.84
CA TYR A 607 8.81 -4.89 32.10
C TYR A 607 8.68 -4.65 33.59
N TYR A 608 8.82 -3.39 34.01
CA TYR A 608 8.77 -2.94 35.38
C TYR A 608 7.76 -1.80 35.52
N GLN A 609 6.97 -1.81 36.59
CA GLN A 609 6.11 -0.70 36.98
C GLN A 609 6.32 -0.38 38.45
N GLU A 610 6.17 0.88 38.83
CA GLU A 610 6.19 1.30 40.23
C GLU A 610 5.16 2.41 40.48
N GLN A 611 4.35 2.27 41.53
CA GLN A 611 3.49 3.33 42.04
C GLN A 611 3.39 3.24 43.56
N LYS A 612 3.58 4.38 44.25
CA LYS A 612 3.47 4.47 45.73
C LYS A 612 4.28 3.38 46.46
N SER A 613 5.52 3.16 46.04
CA SER A 613 6.45 2.17 46.62
C SER A 613 6.01 0.71 46.52
N GLN A 614 5.04 0.42 45.64
CA GLN A 614 4.74 -0.93 45.19
C GLN A 614 5.30 -1.09 43.79
N ASP A 615 5.92 -2.23 43.53
CA ASP A 615 6.47 -2.60 42.24
C ASP A 615 5.71 -3.76 41.59
N TRP A 616 5.76 -3.81 40.27
CA TRP A 616 5.26 -4.90 39.46
C TRP A 616 6.27 -5.22 38.38
N MET A 617 6.55 -6.50 38.13
CA MET A 617 7.62 -6.93 37.24
C MET A 617 7.21 -8.17 36.44
N ASN A 618 7.53 -8.16 35.15
CA ASN A 618 7.39 -9.27 34.22
C ASN A 618 8.70 -9.44 33.43
N THR A 619 9.22 -10.67 33.38
CA THR A 619 10.36 -11.04 32.51
C THR A 619 9.96 -12.23 31.67
N SER A 620 10.24 -12.21 30.37
CA SER A 620 9.99 -13.35 29.49
C SER A 620 11.03 -13.53 28.39
N LEU A 621 11.24 -14.78 28.01
CA LEU A 621 11.96 -15.18 26.81
C LEU A 621 10.96 -15.85 25.86
N GLY A 622 10.86 -15.35 24.64
CA GLY A 622 9.92 -15.85 23.63
C GLY A 622 10.57 -16.17 22.31
N TYR A 623 10.01 -17.18 21.63
CA TYR A 623 10.27 -17.46 20.22
C TYR A 623 9.14 -16.87 19.38
N VAL A 624 9.48 -16.19 18.29
CA VAL A 624 8.53 -15.59 17.34
C VAL A 624 8.79 -16.13 15.95
N HIS A 625 7.74 -16.63 15.30
CA HIS A 625 7.76 -17.07 13.91
C HIS A 625 6.82 -16.23 13.06
N TYR A 626 7.34 -15.63 12.01
CA TYR A 626 6.58 -14.84 11.05
C TYR A 626 6.16 -15.69 9.85
N PHE A 627 4.92 -15.57 9.39
CA PHE A 627 4.36 -16.37 8.29
C PHE A 627 3.42 -15.61 7.35
#